data_AF-A0A3D0D553-F1
#
_entry.id   AF-A0A3D0D553-F1
#
_cell.length_a   1.000
_cell.length_b   1.000
_cell.length_c   1.000
_cell.angle_alpha   90.00
_cell.angle_beta   90.00
_cell.angle_gamma   90.00
#
_symmetry.space_group_name_H-M   'P 1'
#
loop_
_entity.id
_entity.type
_entity.pdbx_description
1 polymer ?
#
loop_
_entity_poly.entity_id
_entity_poly.type
_entity_poly.pdbx_seq_one_letter_code
_entity_poly.pdbx_strand_id
1 'polypeptide(L)'
;MAQARAALDQARASQRETELRAPFDGTLAHKLLELGEPVVPHQPVAEFGDISTLQVETDDLSEVNIAPVRVGQAAELTFDALPDVKVTGRVLQIRPVAETKRGDTTYTVVIALDQQPPELRWGMSAFVDIQVR
;
A
#
# COMPACT_ATOMS: atom_id res chain seq x y z
N MET A 1 -10.50 -31.59 34.65
CA MET A 1 -10.19 -30.14 34.73
C MET A 1 -9.52 -29.60 33.47
N ALA A 2 -8.58 -30.32 32.84
CA ALA A 2 -7.94 -29.86 31.60
C ALA A 2 -8.93 -29.59 30.45
N GLN A 3 -9.90 -30.48 30.20
CA GLN A 3 -10.92 -30.29 29.15
C GLN A 3 -11.81 -29.05 29.38
N ALA A 4 -12.26 -28.82 30.61
CA ALA A 4 -13.07 -27.64 30.93
C ALA A 4 -12.28 -26.33 30.75
N ARG A 5 -10.97 -26.35 31.03
CA ARG A 5 -10.07 -25.22 30.78
C ARG A 5 -9.90 -24.96 29.29
N ALA A 6 -9.63 -26.01 28.51
CA ALA A 6 -9.52 -25.90 27.06
C ALA A 6 -10.81 -25.33 26.41
N ALA A 7 -11.98 -25.77 26.87
CA ALA A 7 -13.26 -25.24 26.40
C ALA A 7 -13.46 -23.76 26.75
N LEU A 8 -13.06 -23.32 27.95
CA LEU A 8 -13.11 -21.91 28.35
C LEU A 8 -12.17 -21.05 27.48
N ASP A 9 -10.96 -21.54 27.23
CA ASP A 9 -9.98 -20.82 26.42
C ASP A 9 -10.42 -20.72 24.95
N GLN A 10 -11.03 -21.77 24.41
CA GLN A 10 -11.65 -21.76 23.09
C GLN A 10 -12.80 -20.75 23.00
N ALA A 11 -13.73 -20.76 23.96
CA ALA A 11 -14.85 -19.82 23.97
C ALA A 11 -14.37 -18.35 24.05
N ARG A 12 -13.30 -18.09 24.82
CA ARG A 12 -12.65 -16.77 24.91
C ARG A 12 -11.96 -16.38 23.61
N ALA A 13 -11.35 -17.32 22.88
CA ALA A 13 -10.76 -17.05 21.58
C ALA A 13 -11.84 -16.65 20.56
N SER A 14 -12.92 -17.43 20.47
CA SER A 14 -14.04 -17.11 19.59
C SER A 14 -14.71 -15.77 19.93
N GLN A 15 -14.79 -15.41 21.22
CA GLN A 15 -15.29 -14.08 21.61
C GLN A 15 -14.38 -12.96 21.09
N ARG A 16 -13.05 -13.11 21.20
CA ARG A 16 -12.11 -12.09 20.71
C ARG A 16 -12.19 -11.92 19.19
N GLU A 17 -12.48 -12.99 18.46
CA GLU A 17 -12.67 -12.94 17.00
C GLU A 17 -13.94 -12.17 16.57
N THR A 18 -14.86 -11.86 17.49
CA THR A 18 -16.04 -11.01 17.20
C THR A 18 -15.73 -9.51 17.21
N GLU A 19 -14.55 -9.11 17.69
CA GLU A 19 -14.12 -7.71 17.73
C GLU A 19 -12.95 -7.50 16.76
N LEU A 20 -13.16 -6.67 15.74
CA LEU A 20 -12.08 -6.24 14.86
C LEU A 20 -11.41 -4.99 15.44
N ARG A 21 -10.09 -5.08 15.67
CA ARG A 21 -9.27 -4.00 16.20
C ARG A 21 -8.27 -3.57 15.14
N ALA A 22 -7.97 -2.27 15.09
CA ALA A 22 -6.90 -1.76 14.24
C ALA A 22 -5.56 -2.41 14.65
N PRO A 23 -4.79 -2.98 13.71
CA PRO A 23 -3.53 -3.64 14.03
C PRO A 23 -2.38 -2.66 14.30
N PHE A 24 -2.53 -1.39 13.92
CA PHE A 24 -1.57 -0.29 14.13
C PHE A 24 -2.31 1.06 14.07
N ASP A 25 -1.61 2.14 14.41
CA ASP A 25 -2.13 3.51 14.28
C ASP A 25 -2.16 3.96 12.83
N GLY A 26 -3.29 4.47 12.35
CA GLY A 26 -3.46 4.79 10.93
C GLY A 26 -4.80 5.43 10.63
N THR A 27 -5.11 5.52 9.34
CA THR A 27 -6.33 6.14 8.82
C THR A 27 -7.22 5.10 8.17
N LEU A 28 -8.51 5.14 8.50
CA LEU A 28 -9.55 4.36 7.82
C LEU A 28 -9.85 5.05 6.47
N ALA A 29 -9.36 4.47 5.38
CA ALA A 29 -9.57 5.00 4.04
C ALA A 29 -10.99 4.70 3.55
N HIS A 30 -11.41 3.44 3.69
CA HIS A 30 -12.76 3.00 3.31
C HIS A 30 -13.35 2.09 4.37
N LYS A 31 -14.62 2.30 4.69
CA LYS A 31 -15.44 1.34 5.41
C LYS A 31 -16.28 0.58 4.38
N LEU A 32 -16.10 -0.73 4.29
CA LEU A 32 -16.71 -1.57 3.25
C LEU A 32 -17.99 -2.28 3.73
N LEU A 33 -18.41 -2.03 4.96
CA LEU A 33 -19.60 -2.63 5.57
C LEU A 33 -20.48 -1.57 6.22
N GLU A 34 -21.78 -1.86 6.23
CA GLU A 34 -22.76 -1.09 6.99
C GLU A 34 -23.25 -1.80 8.26
N LEU A 35 -23.75 -1.00 9.21
CA LEU A 35 -24.29 -1.54 10.45
C LEU A 35 -25.51 -2.42 10.15
N GLY A 36 -25.49 -3.66 10.65
CA GLY A 36 -26.54 -4.66 10.43
C GLY A 36 -26.33 -5.55 9.21
N GLU A 37 -25.27 -5.34 8.44
CA GLU A 37 -24.90 -6.22 7.33
C GLU A 37 -24.28 -7.54 7.84
N PRO A 38 -24.71 -8.71 7.35
CA PRO A 38 -24.07 -9.97 7.67
C PRO A 38 -22.71 -10.09 6.98
N VAL A 39 -21.71 -10.60 7.70
CA VAL A 39 -20.35 -10.81 7.19
C VAL A 39 -20.02 -12.29 7.07
N VAL A 40 -19.25 -12.67 6.06
CA VAL A 40 -18.69 -14.02 5.92
C VAL A 40 -17.20 -14.03 6.22
N PRO A 41 -16.62 -15.18 6.65
CA PRO A 41 -15.18 -15.28 6.88
C PRO A 41 -14.37 -14.85 5.65
N HIS A 42 -13.28 -14.09 5.89
CA HIS A 42 -12.38 -13.54 4.86
C HIS A 42 -12.98 -12.44 3.97
N GLN A 43 -14.19 -11.95 4.26
CA GLN A 43 -14.72 -10.77 3.61
C GLN A 43 -13.93 -9.52 4.07
N PRO A 44 -13.39 -8.70 3.14
CA PRO A 44 -12.81 -7.41 3.50
C PRO A 44 -13.86 -6.48 4.11
N VAL A 45 -13.54 -5.86 5.24
CA VAL A 45 -14.48 -5.00 5.98
C VAL A 45 -14.14 -3.52 5.92
N ALA A 46 -12.87 -3.22 5.67
CA ALA A 46 -12.31 -1.89 5.68
C ALA A 46 -10.97 -1.86 4.94
N GLU A 47 -10.63 -0.71 4.41
CA GLU A 47 -9.29 -0.36 3.96
C GLU A 47 -8.69 0.62 4.97
N PHE A 48 -7.53 0.24 5.52
CA PHE A 48 -6.88 0.94 6.62
C PHE A 48 -5.38 0.99 6.35
N GLY A 49 -4.78 2.17 6.50
CA GLY A 49 -3.36 2.38 6.19
C GLY A 49 -2.77 3.58 6.91
N ASP A 50 -1.45 3.57 7.06
CA ASP A 50 -0.70 4.73 7.54
C ASP A 50 -0.42 5.67 6.36
N ILE A 51 -0.93 6.89 6.45
CA ILE A 51 -0.78 7.94 5.42
C ILE A 51 0.27 8.99 5.79
N SER A 52 0.98 8.81 6.91
CA SER A 52 2.03 9.71 7.35
C SER A 52 3.29 9.64 6.46
N THR A 53 3.53 8.49 5.84
CA THR A 53 4.63 8.27 4.89
C THR A 53 4.14 7.54 3.64
N LEU A 54 3.70 8.32 2.65
CA LEU A 54 3.27 7.80 1.36
C LEU A 54 4.48 7.41 0.50
N GLN A 55 4.24 6.41 -0.33
CA GLN A 55 5.18 5.91 -1.33
C GLN A 55 4.49 5.92 -2.69
N VAL A 56 5.28 5.98 -3.75
CA VAL A 56 4.77 5.87 -5.12
C VAL A 56 5.20 4.54 -5.69
N GLU A 57 4.23 3.78 -6.21
CA GLU A 57 4.47 2.54 -6.95
C GLU A 57 4.26 2.79 -8.45
N THR A 58 5.28 2.52 -9.26
CA THR A 58 5.16 2.58 -10.73
C THR A 58 4.38 1.37 -11.25
N ASP A 59 3.65 1.53 -12.36
CA ASP A 59 2.86 0.44 -12.94
C ASP A 59 3.17 0.13 -14.42
N ASP A 60 4.07 0.88 -15.06
CA ASP A 60 4.28 0.91 -16.52
C ASP A 60 5.73 0.63 -16.96
N LEU A 61 6.64 0.26 -16.04
CA LEU A 61 8.03 -0.04 -16.40
C LEU A 61 8.16 -1.41 -17.10
N SER A 62 8.58 -1.40 -18.36
CA SER A 62 8.86 -2.61 -19.15
C SER A 62 10.18 -3.29 -18.77
N GLU A 63 10.41 -4.50 -19.29
CA GLU A 63 11.68 -5.24 -19.13
C GLU A 63 12.92 -4.44 -19.54
N VAL A 64 12.81 -3.64 -20.60
CA VAL A 64 13.93 -2.82 -21.10
C VAL A 64 14.19 -1.64 -20.17
N ASN A 65 13.12 -1.01 -19.67
CA ASN A 65 13.22 0.18 -18.83
C ASN A 65 13.66 -0.14 -17.41
N ILE A 66 13.32 -1.32 -16.88
CA ILE A 66 13.73 -1.73 -15.52
C ILE A 66 15.19 -2.18 -15.46
N ALA A 67 15.76 -2.71 -16.55
CA ALA A 67 17.12 -3.24 -16.60
C ALA A 67 18.22 -2.29 -16.06
N PRO A 68 18.19 -0.96 -16.32
CA PRO A 68 19.16 0.00 -15.75
C PRO A 68 18.78 0.52 -14.35
N VAL A 69 17.57 0.25 -13.84
CA VAL A 69 17.09 0.81 -12.57
C VAL A 69 17.74 0.09 -11.39
N ARG A 70 18.15 0.83 -10.37
CA ARG A 70 18.80 0.32 -9.16
C ARG A 70 18.23 1.02 -7.92
N VAL A 71 18.16 0.27 -6.83
CA VAL A 71 17.82 0.81 -5.51
C VAL A 71 18.80 1.94 -5.14
N GLY A 72 18.26 3.04 -4.62
CA GLY A 72 19.00 4.24 -4.25
C GLY A 72 19.15 5.30 -5.34
N GLN A 73 18.73 5.04 -6.59
CA GLN A 73 18.70 6.07 -7.64
C GLN A 73 17.72 7.20 -7.27
N ALA A 74 18.10 8.43 -7.61
CA ALA A 74 17.26 9.61 -7.46
C ALA A 74 16.12 9.60 -8.49
N ALA A 75 14.97 10.11 -8.09
CA ALA A 75 13.81 10.28 -8.94
C ALA A 75 13.20 11.68 -8.72
N GLU A 76 12.72 12.28 -9.80
CA GLU A 76 11.84 13.45 -9.74
C GLU A 76 10.39 13.00 -9.93
N LEU A 77 9.49 13.52 -9.11
CA LEU A 77 8.07 13.19 -9.13
C LEU A 77 7.25 14.45 -9.33
N THR A 78 6.24 14.32 -10.18
CA THR A 78 5.15 15.30 -10.34
C THR A 78 3.82 14.57 -10.21
N PHE A 79 2.78 15.28 -9.77
CA PHE A 79 1.46 14.69 -9.55
C PHE A 79 0.44 15.39 -10.43
N ASP A 80 -0.47 14.62 -11.04
CA ASP A 80 -1.51 15.19 -11.92
C ASP A 80 -2.36 16.23 -11.21
N ALA A 81 -2.66 15.97 -9.93
CA ALA A 81 -3.47 16.85 -9.09
C ALA A 81 -2.67 18.06 -8.54
N LEU A 82 -1.33 18.04 -8.60
CA LEU A 82 -0.44 19.05 -8.03
C LEU A 82 0.68 19.41 -9.04
N PRO A 83 0.35 20.00 -10.21
CA PRO A 83 1.30 20.17 -11.31
C PRO A 83 2.46 21.14 -10.97
N ASP A 84 2.23 22.09 -10.07
CA ASP A 84 3.25 23.06 -9.63
C ASP A 84 4.16 22.51 -8.52
N VAL A 85 3.84 21.33 -7.98
CA VAL A 85 4.58 20.71 -6.88
C VAL A 85 5.52 19.66 -7.45
N LYS A 86 6.82 19.95 -7.38
CA LYS A 86 7.88 18.99 -7.68
C LYS A 86 8.38 18.36 -6.39
N VAL A 87 8.42 17.04 -6.36
CA VAL A 87 8.92 16.27 -5.22
C VAL A 87 10.11 15.46 -5.68
N THR A 88 11.17 15.44 -4.89
CA THR A 88 12.28 14.50 -5.10
C THR A 88 12.05 13.24 -4.28
N GLY A 89 12.60 12.14 -4.77
CA GLY A 89 12.58 10.88 -4.07
C GLY A 89 13.70 9.96 -4.52
N ARG A 90 13.62 8.74 -4.05
CA ARG A 90 14.62 7.71 -4.31
C ARG A 90 13.98 6.34 -4.43
N VAL A 91 14.55 5.53 -5.31
CA VAL A 91 14.16 4.12 -5.46
C VAL A 91 14.42 3.40 -4.14
N LEU A 92 13.33 3.02 -3.46
CA LEU A 92 13.37 2.27 -2.22
C LEU A 92 13.52 0.78 -2.49
N GLN A 93 12.74 0.28 -3.45
CA GLN A 93 12.66 -1.14 -3.76
C GLN A 93 12.26 -1.36 -5.22
N ILE A 94 12.78 -2.44 -5.81
CA ILE A 94 12.31 -2.96 -7.09
C ILE A 94 11.66 -4.31 -6.79
N ARG A 95 10.38 -4.50 -7.17
CA ARG A 95 9.71 -5.79 -6.95
C ARG A 95 10.35 -6.85 -7.86
N PRO A 96 10.64 -8.06 -7.33
CA PRO A 96 11.37 -9.08 -8.08
C PRO A 96 10.51 -9.83 -9.11
N VAL A 97 9.19 -9.67 -9.05
CA VAL A 97 8.24 -10.38 -9.91
C VAL A 97 7.51 -9.36 -10.77
N ALA A 98 7.44 -9.63 -12.07
CA ALA A 98 6.67 -8.84 -13.01
C ALA A 98 5.17 -9.13 -12.88
N GLU A 99 4.35 -8.14 -13.19
CA GLU A 99 2.90 -8.23 -13.23
C GLU A 99 2.41 -8.01 -14.66
N THR A 100 1.35 -8.72 -15.06
CA THR A 100 0.68 -8.44 -16.34
C THR A 100 -0.38 -7.37 -16.12
N LYS A 101 -0.12 -6.15 -16.59
CA LYS A 101 -1.05 -5.02 -16.50
C LYS A 101 -1.46 -4.61 -17.91
N ARG A 102 -2.77 -4.59 -18.18
CA ARG A 102 -3.35 -4.20 -19.48
C ARG A 102 -2.78 -4.99 -20.69
N GLY A 103 -2.27 -6.19 -20.47
CA GLY A 103 -1.65 -7.04 -21.51
C GLY A 103 -0.14 -6.92 -21.63
N ASP A 104 0.47 -5.95 -20.92
CA ASP A 104 1.91 -5.74 -20.89
C ASP A 104 2.55 -6.31 -19.63
N THR A 105 3.75 -6.86 -19.75
CA THR A 105 4.58 -7.30 -18.61
C THR A 105 5.31 -6.10 -18.03
N THR A 106 4.94 -5.70 -16.82
CA THR A 106 5.53 -4.53 -16.14
C THR A 106 6.14 -4.88 -14.79
N TYR A 107 7.10 -4.07 -14.35
CA TYR A 107 7.78 -4.20 -13.07
C TYR A 107 7.42 -3.03 -12.17
N THR A 108 7.05 -3.34 -10.93
CA THR A 108 6.72 -2.32 -9.94
C THR A 108 7.99 -1.84 -9.23
N VAL A 109 8.27 -0.54 -9.32
CA VAL A 109 9.31 0.14 -8.55
C VAL A 109 8.65 1.00 -7.49
N VAL A 110 9.13 0.88 -6.26
CA VAL A 110 8.66 1.65 -5.11
C VAL A 110 9.61 2.81 -4.88
N ILE A 111 9.08 4.03 -4.91
CA ILE A 111 9.80 5.27 -4.69
C ILE A 111 9.41 5.84 -3.32
N ALA A 112 10.41 6.10 -2.49
CA ALA A 112 10.23 6.87 -1.26
C ALA A 112 10.36 8.36 -1.59
N LEU A 113 9.43 9.16 -1.07
CA LEU A 113 9.48 10.63 -1.18
C LEU A 113 10.46 11.18 -0.15
N ASP A 114 11.32 12.12 -0.55
CA ASP A 114 12.20 12.82 0.41
C ASP A 114 11.39 13.80 1.26
N GLN A 115 10.32 14.37 0.68
CA GLN A 115 9.36 15.23 1.34
C GLN A 115 7.95 14.92 0.84
N GLN A 116 7.00 14.80 1.75
CA GLN A 116 5.60 14.60 1.42
C GLN A 116 4.85 15.94 1.49
N PRO A 117 4.33 16.45 0.36
CA PRO A 117 3.46 17.63 0.37
C PRO A 117 2.19 17.36 1.20
N PRO A 118 1.72 18.31 2.03
CA PRO A 118 0.53 18.12 2.86
C PRO A 118 -0.77 17.95 2.04
N GLU A 119 -0.78 18.41 0.80
CA GLU A 119 -1.89 18.26 -0.14
C GLU A 119 -1.93 16.86 -0.79
N LEU A 120 -0.85 16.09 -0.70
CA LEU A 120 -0.76 14.76 -1.30
C LEU A 120 -1.74 13.80 -0.61
N ARG A 121 -2.52 13.08 -1.40
CA ARG A 121 -3.49 12.09 -0.92
C ARG A 121 -3.17 10.71 -1.47
N TRP A 122 -3.48 9.69 -0.68
CA TRP A 122 -3.40 8.31 -1.12
C TRP A 122 -4.31 8.09 -2.35
N GLY A 123 -3.78 7.44 -3.37
CA GLY A 123 -4.48 7.14 -4.63
C GLY A 123 -4.27 8.16 -5.73
N MET A 124 -3.54 9.26 -5.48
CA MET A 124 -3.15 10.20 -6.54
C MET A 124 -2.16 9.56 -7.52
N SER A 125 -2.33 9.83 -8.81
CA SER A 125 -1.39 9.48 -9.86
C SER A 125 -0.16 10.38 -9.83
N ALA A 126 0.99 9.82 -10.16
CA ALA A 126 2.26 10.52 -10.23
C ALA A 126 3.02 10.12 -11.51
N PHE A 127 3.74 11.08 -12.10
CA PHE A 127 4.78 10.82 -13.07
C PHE A 127 6.12 10.75 -12.34
N VAL A 128 6.95 9.78 -12.70
CA VAL A 128 8.25 9.54 -12.08
C VAL A 128 9.33 9.53 -13.14
N ASP A 129 10.32 10.41 -13.01
CA ASP A 129 11.54 10.41 -13.83
C ASP A 129 12.72 9.89 -13.00
N ILE A 130 13.12 8.64 -13.26
CA ILE A 130 14.21 7.96 -12.56
C ILE A 130 15.53 8.26 -13.28
N GLN A 131 16.49 8.83 -12.54
CA GLN A 131 17.81 9.16 -13.07
C GLN A 131 18.67 7.91 -13.20
N VAL A 132 18.63 7.28 -14.38
CA VAL A 132 19.49 6.14 -14.74
C VAL A 132 20.83 6.63 -15.29
N ARG A 133 21.93 6.06 -14.81
CA ARG A 133 23.30 6.34 -15.27
C ARG A 133 24.01 5.05 -15.65
#